data_AF-A0A3S9JN71-F1
#
_entry.id   AF-A0A3S9JN71-F1
#
_cell.length_a   1.000
_cell.length_b   1.000
_cell.length_c   1.000
_cell.angle_alpha   90.00
_cell.angle_beta   90.00
_cell.angle_gamma   90.00
#
_symmetry.space_group_name_H-M   'P 1'
#
loop_
_entity.id
_entity.type
_entity.pdbx_description
1 polymer ?
#
loop_
_entity_poly.entity_id
_entity_poly.type
_entity_poly.pdbx_seq_one_letter_code
_entity_poly.pdbx_strand_id
1 'polypeptide(L)'
;IILGLTSALVGGWGGLNQTQLRKILAYSSIAHLGWMILVLQFSPSITLLTLLTYFIMTFSTFLVFKLNKATNINTLATSWTKAPALTALTP
;
A
#
# COMPACT_ATOMS: atom_id res chain seq x y z
N ILE A 1 -4.84 -4.67 -20.71
CA ILE A 1 -3.63 -3.81 -20.89
C ILE A 1 -3.92 -2.34 -20.58
N ILE A 2 -4.73 -1.61 -21.38
CA ILE A 2 -4.99 -0.16 -21.16
C ILE A 2 -5.45 0.14 -19.73
N LEU A 3 -6.45 -0.58 -19.23
CA LEU A 3 -6.95 -0.43 -17.85
C LEU A 3 -5.90 -0.71 -16.76
N GLY A 4 -5.02 -1.69 -16.98
CA GLY A 4 -3.95 -2.03 -16.04
C GLY A 4 -2.84 -0.98 -16.02
N LEU A 5 -2.51 -0.43 -17.19
CA LEU A 5 -1.51 0.64 -17.31
C LEU A 5 -2.01 1.96 -16.71
N THR A 6 -3.26 2.34 -16.99
CA THR A 6 -3.85 3.57 -16.46
C THR A 6 -4.03 3.50 -14.95
N SER A 7 -4.44 2.34 -14.40
CA SER A 7 -4.52 2.16 -12.94
C SER A 7 -3.15 2.20 -12.26
N ALA A 8 -2.11 1.58 -12.85
CA ALA A 8 -0.74 1.70 -12.36
C ALA A 8 -0.26 3.16 -12.32
N LEU A 9 -0.51 3.93 -13.38
CA LEU A 9 -0.11 5.35 -13.47
C LEU A 9 -0.91 6.24 -12.52
N VAL A 10 -2.25 6.10 -12.48
CA VAL A 10 -3.12 6.90 -11.61
C VAL A 10 -2.88 6.56 -10.14
N GLY A 11 -2.64 5.29 -9.81
CA GLY A 11 -2.25 4.86 -8.47
C GLY A 11 -0.93 5.49 -8.03
N GLY A 12 0.09 5.44 -8.90
CA GLY A 12 1.40 6.06 -8.61
C GLY A 12 1.31 7.58 -8.44
N TRP A 13 0.77 8.28 -9.43
CA TRP A 13 0.71 9.75 -9.41
C TRP A 13 -0.25 10.28 -8.34
N GLY A 14 -1.40 9.63 -8.18
CA GLY A 14 -2.42 10.04 -7.22
C GLY A 14 -2.00 9.85 -5.77
N GLY A 15 -1.09 8.90 -5.49
CA GLY A 15 -0.55 8.66 -4.16
C GLY A 15 0.48 9.69 -3.70
N LEU A 16 1.26 10.29 -4.61
CA LEU A 16 2.39 11.16 -4.29
C LEU A 16 2.01 12.42 -3.50
N ASN A 17 0.84 13.00 -3.77
CA ASN A 17 0.41 14.26 -3.15
C ASN A 17 -0.60 14.07 -2.00
N GLN A 18 -0.65 12.87 -1.39
CA GLN A 18 -1.56 12.58 -0.29
C GLN A 18 -0.85 12.59 1.06
N THR A 19 -1.42 13.31 2.02
CA THR A 19 -0.92 13.35 3.41
C THR A 19 -1.65 12.36 4.33
N GLN A 20 -2.84 11.94 3.94
CA GLN A 20 -3.70 11.03 4.66
C GLN A 20 -3.32 9.58 4.35
N LEU A 21 -2.94 8.81 5.37
CA LEU A 21 -2.41 7.44 5.20
C LEU A 21 -3.42 6.50 4.52
N ARG A 22 -4.71 6.66 4.83
CA ARG A 22 -5.79 5.88 4.18
C ARG A 22 -5.89 6.13 2.68
N LYS A 23 -5.63 7.36 2.22
CA LYS A 23 -5.66 7.68 0.79
C LYS A 23 -4.44 7.10 0.08
N ILE A 24 -3.27 7.18 0.70
CA ILE A 24 -2.04 6.58 0.19
C ILE A 24 -2.23 5.07 -0.03
N LEU A 25 -2.80 4.35 0.94
CA LEU A 25 -3.09 2.92 0.81
C LEU A 25 -4.12 2.61 -0.29
N ALA A 26 -5.13 3.48 -0.46
CA ALA A 26 -6.09 3.32 -1.56
C ALA A 26 -5.42 3.49 -2.93
N TYR A 27 -4.55 4.49 -3.10
CA TYR A 27 -3.80 4.67 -4.34
C TYR A 27 -2.79 3.54 -4.60
N SER A 28 -2.15 3.01 -3.56
CA SER A 28 -1.33 1.80 -3.65
C SER A 28 -2.14 0.59 -4.11
N SER A 29 -3.38 0.43 -3.62
CA SER A 29 -4.30 -0.62 -4.06
C SER A 29 -4.62 -0.53 -5.55
N ILE A 30 -4.88 0.69 -6.05
CA ILE A 30 -5.17 0.93 -7.46
C ILE A 30 -3.95 0.55 -8.32
N ALA A 31 -2.74 0.89 -7.89
CA ALA A 31 -1.53 0.52 -8.62
C ALA A 31 -1.26 -0.99 -8.64
N HIS A 32 -1.38 -1.66 -7.48
CA HIS A 32 -1.18 -3.11 -7.38
C HIS A 32 -2.20 -3.90 -8.19
N LEU A 33 -3.49 -3.51 -8.14
CA LEU A 33 -4.52 -4.14 -8.96
C LEU A 33 -4.27 -3.91 -10.46
N GLY A 34 -3.71 -2.76 -10.84
CA GLY A 34 -3.28 -2.50 -12.21
C GLY A 34 -2.25 -3.50 -12.72
N TRP A 35 -1.20 -3.76 -11.93
CA TRP A 35 -0.21 -4.78 -12.22
C TRP A 35 -0.81 -6.19 -12.28
N MET A 36 -1.73 -6.52 -11.38
CA MET A 36 -2.42 -7.81 -11.38
C MET A 36 -3.22 -8.02 -12.67
N ILE A 37 -3.94 -7.00 -13.14
CA ILE A 37 -4.73 -7.07 -14.39
C ILE A 37 -3.82 -7.26 -15.62
N LEU A 38 -2.60 -6.70 -15.60
CA LEU A 38 -1.62 -6.91 -16.67
C LEU A 38 -1.08 -8.35 -16.68
N VAL A 39 -0.72 -8.89 -15.51
CA VAL A 39 -0.10 -10.22 -15.39
C VAL A 39 -1.11 -11.36 -15.57
N LEU A 40 -2.39 -11.13 -15.23
CA LEU A 40 -3.46 -12.13 -15.35
C LEU A 40 -3.62 -12.70 -16.76
N GLN A 41 -3.28 -11.93 -17.80
CA GLN A 41 -3.33 -12.39 -19.19
C GLN A 41 -2.21 -13.39 -19.55
N PHE A 42 -1.11 -13.39 -18.81
CA PHE A 42 0.05 -14.24 -19.06
C PHE A 42 0.08 -15.47 -18.16
N SER A 43 -0.10 -15.27 -16.85
CA SER A 43 -0.08 -16.37 -15.88
C SER A 43 -0.96 -16.04 -14.67
N PRO A 44 -2.10 -16.74 -14.48
CA PRO A 44 -2.94 -16.51 -13.32
C PRO A 44 -2.26 -16.91 -11.99
N SER A 45 -1.30 -17.84 -12.03
CA SER A 45 -0.54 -18.28 -10.86
C SER A 45 0.31 -17.16 -10.26
N ILE A 46 0.95 -16.34 -11.10
CA ILE A 46 1.74 -15.18 -10.65
C ILE A 46 0.81 -14.13 -10.06
N THR A 47 -0.36 -13.92 -10.67
CA THR A 47 -1.35 -12.97 -10.14
C THR A 47 -1.82 -13.34 -8.74
N LEU A 48 -2.09 -14.63 -8.49
CA LEU A 48 -2.45 -15.12 -7.16
C LEU A 48 -1.34 -14.88 -6.12
N LEU A 49 -0.08 -15.14 -6.49
CA LEU A 49 1.06 -14.87 -5.62
C LEU A 49 1.17 -13.36 -5.29
N THR A 50 1.02 -12.49 -6.29
CA THR A 50 1.03 -11.03 -6.08
C THR A 50 -0.14 -10.55 -5.21
N LEU A 51 -1.30 -11.19 -5.30
CA LEU A 51 -2.46 -10.87 -4.46
C LEU A 51 -2.21 -11.25 -3.00
N LEU A 52 -1.68 -12.44 -2.74
CA LEU A 52 -1.38 -12.91 -1.38
C LEU A 52 -0.33 -12.05 -0.70
N THR A 53 0.75 -11.74 -1.41
CA THR A 53 1.80 -10.83 -0.90
C THR A 53 1.24 -9.43 -0.62
N TYR A 54 0.39 -8.91 -1.51
CA TYR A 54 -0.29 -7.63 -1.29
C TYR A 54 -1.18 -7.62 -0.04
N PHE A 55 -1.94 -8.69 0.22
CA PHE A 55 -2.73 -8.81 1.45
C PHE A 55 -1.87 -8.79 2.70
N ILE A 56 -0.75 -9.54 2.71
CA ILE A 56 0.14 -9.59 3.88
C ILE A 56 0.74 -8.21 4.16
N MET A 57 1.22 -7.50 3.13
CA MET A 57 1.81 -6.17 3.29
C MET A 57 0.79 -5.12 3.74
N THR A 58 -0.40 -5.10 3.13
CA THR A 58 -1.46 -4.16 3.51
C THR A 58 -1.99 -4.42 4.92
N PHE A 59 -2.18 -5.69 5.29
CA PHE A 59 -2.61 -6.04 6.63
C PHE A 59 -1.58 -5.60 7.69
N SER A 60 -0.30 -5.87 7.44
CA SER A 60 0.79 -5.43 8.32
C SER A 60 0.82 -3.92 8.49
N THR A 61 0.77 -3.15 7.40
CA THR A 61 0.78 -1.67 7.45
C THR A 61 -0.47 -1.09 8.13
N PHE A 62 -1.66 -1.65 7.89
CA PHE A 62 -2.87 -1.25 8.62
C PHE A 62 -2.76 -1.50 10.12
N LEU A 63 -2.14 -2.61 10.53
CA LEU A 63 -1.96 -2.94 11.94
C LEU A 63 -1.04 -1.91 12.62
N VAL A 64 0.05 -1.51 11.96
CA VAL A 64 0.96 -0.47 12.45
C VAL A 64 0.25 0.86 12.64
N PHE A 65 -0.54 1.29 11.65
CA PHE A 65 -1.31 2.54 11.74
C PHE A 65 -2.32 2.51 12.88
N LYS A 66 -2.97 1.35 13.12
CA LYS A 66 -3.90 1.15 14.21
C LYS A 66 -3.21 1.22 15.58
N LEU A 67 -2.07 0.54 15.74
CA LEU A 67 -1.29 0.54 16.99
C LEU A 67 -0.80 1.95 17.35
N ASN A 68 -0.33 2.72 16.35
CA ASN A 68 0.15 4.09 16.55
C ASN A 68 -0.96 5.16 16.54
N LYS A 69 -2.23 4.78 16.30
CA LYS A 69 -3.36 5.71 16.08
C LYS A 69 -3.03 6.81 15.04
N ALA A 70 -2.26 6.45 14.02
CA ALA A 70 -1.78 7.38 13.00
C ALA A 70 -2.75 7.43 11.82
N THR A 71 -3.24 8.63 11.49
CA THR A 71 -4.11 8.88 10.33
C THR A 71 -3.44 9.75 9.26
N ASN A 72 -2.37 10.46 9.62
CA ASN A 72 -1.62 11.39 8.77
C ASN A 72 -0.11 11.09 8.85
N ILE A 73 0.63 11.54 7.84
CA ILE A 73 2.10 11.42 7.81
C ILE A 73 2.75 12.03 9.06
N ASN A 74 2.30 13.20 9.52
CA ASN A 74 2.88 13.86 10.69
C ASN A 74 2.70 13.03 11.97
N THR A 75 1.53 12.39 12.14
CA THR A 75 1.28 11.57 13.34
C THR A 75 2.08 10.28 13.31
N LEU A 76 2.27 9.68 12.14
CA LEU A 76 3.17 8.56 11.94
C LEU A 76 4.64 8.96 12.23
N ALA A 77 5.09 10.12 11.76
CA ALA A 77 6.45 10.62 11.95
C ALA A 77 6.80 10.85 13.43
N THR A 78 5.81 11.13 14.30
CA THR A 78 6.05 11.27 15.75
C THR A 78 5.98 9.96 16.53
N SER A 79 5.62 8.84 15.89
CA SER A 79 5.38 7.55 16.58
C SER A 79 6.63 6.91 17.19
N TRP A 80 7.84 7.25 16.70
CA TRP A 80 9.11 6.73 17.24
C TRP A 80 9.30 7.07 18.72
N THR A 81 8.78 8.22 19.17
CA THR A 81 8.84 8.63 20.58
C THR A 81 7.94 7.78 21.50
N LYS A 82 6.89 7.16 20.93
CA LYS A 82 5.90 6.39 21.70
C LYS A 82 6.15 4.89 21.63
N ALA A 83 6.61 4.40 20.48
CA ALA A 83 6.79 2.97 20.22
C ALA A 83 8.05 2.72 19.35
N PRO A 84 9.26 2.95 19.89
CA PRO A 84 10.51 2.88 19.12
C PRO A 84 10.78 1.50 18.53
N ALA A 85 10.46 0.43 19.27
CA ALA A 85 10.62 -0.94 18.79
C ALA A 85 9.69 -1.25 17.60
N LEU A 86 8.45 -0.75 17.64
CA LEU A 86 7.50 -0.94 16.54
C LEU A 86 7.99 -0.18 15.31
N THR A 87 8.44 1.07 15.45
CA THR A 87 8.96 1.86 14.32
C THR A 87 10.25 1.30 13.72
N ALA A 88 11.06 0.58 14.50
CA ALA A 88 12.29 -0.05 14.02
C ALA A 88 12.03 -1.36 13.26
N LEU A 89 10.95 -2.07 13.60
CA LEU A 89 10.58 -3.36 12.99
C LEU A 89 9.68 -3.19 11.77
N THR A 90 9.02 -2.05 11.62
CA THR A 90 8.20 -1.74 10.45
C THR A 90 9.08 -1.29 9.29
N PRO A 91 8.83 -1.79 8.06
CA PRO A 91 9.51 -1.30 6.86
C PRO A 91 9.18 0.17 6.57
#